data_AF-A0A1I6KQZ3-F1
#
_entry.id   AF-A0A1I6KQZ3-F1
#
_cell.length_a   1.000
_cell.length_b   1.000
_cell.length_c   1.000
_cell.angle_alpha   90.00
_cell.angle_beta   90.00
_cell.angle_gamma   90.00
#
_symmetry.space_group_name_H-M   'P 1'
#
loop_
_entity.id
_entity.type
_entity.pdbx_description
1 polymer ?
#
loop_
_entity_poly.entity_id
_entity_poly.type
_entity_poly.pdbx_seq_one_letter_code
_entity_poly.pdbx_strand_id
1 'polypeptide(L)'
;MPRIRPEFDAGARGRPTSLATAGRVLTRAGTVVALTAAPLALVTFLLVLGDAPTMDAGLDSAVAATTGPLAMGGGLGWLLHVAVLGVLAGTWVVGAGLVVSGLAD
;
A
#
# COMPACT_ATOMS: atom_id res chain seq x y z
N MET A 1 21.77 -29.87 -46.19
CA MET A 1 22.02 -29.09 -44.97
C MET A 1 20.70 -28.89 -44.24
N PRO A 2 20.52 -29.36 -42.99
CA PRO A 2 19.29 -29.14 -42.23
C PRO A 2 19.28 -27.71 -41.70
N ARG A 3 18.24 -26.94 -42.04
CA ARG A 3 18.01 -25.60 -41.47
C ARG A 3 17.49 -25.77 -40.04
N ILE A 4 18.31 -25.42 -39.06
CA ILE A 4 17.88 -25.21 -37.68
C ILE A 4 16.88 -24.05 -37.72
N ARG A 5 15.59 -24.32 -37.52
CA ARG A 5 14.61 -23.26 -37.28
C ARG A 5 14.81 -22.83 -35.83
N PRO A 6 15.06 -21.55 -35.53
CA PRO A 6 14.94 -21.07 -34.17
C PRO A 6 13.46 -21.18 -33.82
N GLU A 7 13.15 -22.16 -32.99
CA GLU A 7 11.87 -22.25 -32.30
C GLU A 7 11.79 -21.02 -31.41
N PHE A 8 11.14 -19.98 -31.95
CA PHE A 8 10.82 -18.77 -31.24
C PHE A 8 9.90 -19.17 -30.10
N ASP A 9 10.47 -19.23 -28.91
CA ASP A 9 9.81 -19.64 -27.67
C ASP A 9 8.47 -18.89 -27.54
N ALA A 10 7.39 -19.60 -27.84
CA ALA A 10 6.04 -19.04 -27.86
C ALA A 10 5.59 -18.60 -26.45
N GLY A 11 6.32 -18.99 -25.40
CA GLY A 11 6.12 -18.52 -24.03
C GLY A 11 6.38 -17.03 -23.81
N ALA A 12 7.09 -16.35 -24.73
CA ALA A 12 7.37 -14.91 -24.61
C ALA A 12 6.19 -14.01 -25.05
N ARG A 13 5.24 -14.52 -25.84
CA ARG A 13 4.15 -13.70 -26.43
C ARG A 13 3.00 -13.39 -25.48
N GLY A 14 2.94 -14.03 -24.31
CA GLY A 14 1.94 -13.74 -23.27
C GLY A 14 2.37 -12.71 -22.21
N ARG A 15 3.65 -12.32 -22.17
CA ARG A 15 4.21 -11.45 -21.10
C ARG A 15 3.83 -9.97 -21.16
N PRO A 16 3.79 -9.29 -22.32
CA PRO A 16 3.58 -7.83 -22.35
C PRO A 16 2.18 -7.44 -21.85
N THR A 17 1.16 -8.19 -22.28
CA THR A 17 -0.24 -7.97 -21.89
C THR A 17 -0.52 -8.35 -20.44
N SER A 18 0.16 -9.38 -19.91
CA SER A 18 0.01 -9.76 -18.50
C SER A 18 0.62 -8.73 -17.57
N LEU A 19 1.78 -8.15 -17.92
CA LEU A 19 2.43 -7.10 -17.12
C LEU A 19 1.64 -5.80 -17.13
N ALA A 20 1.17 -5.34 -18.29
CA ALA A 20 0.33 -4.15 -18.39
C ALA A 20 -0.95 -4.29 -17.54
N THR A 21 -1.56 -5.47 -17.55
CA THR A 21 -2.74 -5.77 -16.73
C THR A 21 -2.41 -5.81 -15.24
N ALA A 22 -1.31 -6.49 -14.87
CA ALA A 22 -0.86 -6.57 -13.48
C ALA A 22 -0.55 -5.17 -12.91
N GLY A 23 0.17 -4.32 -13.65
CA GLY A 23 0.48 -2.94 -13.24
C GLY A 23 -0.78 -2.10 -13.02
N ARG A 24 -1.78 -2.22 -13.90
CA ARG A 24 -3.09 -1.55 -13.73
C ARG A 24 -3.86 -2.06 -12.51
N VAL A 25 -3.86 -3.37 -12.27
CA VAL A 25 -4.54 -3.97 -11.10
C VAL A 25 -3.86 -3.53 -9.81
N LEU A 26 -2.54 -3.62 -9.73
CA LEU A 26 -1.75 -3.17 -8.57
C LEU A 26 -1.99 -1.68 -8.29
N THR A 27 -1.89 -0.84 -9.31
CA THR A 27 -2.12 0.61 -9.16
C THR A 27 -3.52 0.90 -8.61
N ARG A 28 -4.56 0.25 -9.16
CA ARG A 28 -5.94 0.43 -8.69
C ARG A 28 -6.15 -0.09 -7.27
N ALA A 29 -5.68 -1.30 -6.98
CA ALA A 29 -5.81 -1.91 -5.65
C ALA A 29 -5.10 -1.07 -4.58
N GLY A 30 -3.85 -0.68 -4.83
CA GLY A 30 -3.10 0.19 -3.93
C GLY A 30 -3.77 1.54 -3.71
N THR A 31 -4.30 2.15 -4.79
CA THR A 31 -5.03 3.42 -4.72
C THR A 31 -6.29 3.29 -3.86
N VAL A 32 -7.09 2.24 -4.06
CA VAL A 32 -8.30 2.00 -3.26
C VAL A 32 -7.94 1.81 -1.78
N VAL A 33 -6.92 1.02 -1.49
CA VAL A 33 -6.44 0.82 -0.11
C VAL A 33 -5.97 2.14 0.50
N ALA A 34 -5.14 2.91 -0.20
CA ALA A 34 -4.64 4.19 0.31
C ALA A 34 -5.76 5.21 0.53
N LEU A 35 -6.70 5.35 -0.42
CA LEU A 35 -7.81 6.30 -0.33
C LEU A 35 -8.85 5.93 0.73
N THR A 36 -8.99 4.65 1.07
CA THR A 36 -9.87 4.21 2.15
C THR A 36 -9.19 4.30 3.52
N ALA A 37 -7.89 4.02 3.59
CA ALA A 37 -7.11 4.09 4.82
C ALA A 37 -6.77 5.53 5.25
N ALA A 38 -6.54 6.45 4.30
CA ALA A 38 -6.20 7.84 4.59
C ALA A 38 -7.26 8.60 5.43
N PRO A 39 -8.56 8.61 5.07
CA PRO A 39 -9.57 9.26 5.91
C PRO A 39 -9.69 8.57 7.27
N LEU A 40 -9.54 7.25 7.35
CA LEU A 40 -9.53 6.53 8.61
C LEU A 40 -8.35 6.95 9.50
N ALA A 41 -7.15 7.09 8.92
CA ALA A 41 -5.96 7.56 9.63
C ALA A 41 -6.14 9.00 10.15
N LEU A 42 -6.71 9.88 9.32
CA LEU A 42 -6.99 11.26 9.73
C LEU A 42 -8.00 11.32 10.88
N VAL A 43 -9.13 10.62 10.76
CA VAL A 43 -10.17 10.63 11.80
C VAL A 43 -9.65 10.04 13.11
N THR A 44 -8.96 8.89 13.05
CA THR A 44 -8.40 8.25 14.25
C THR A 44 -7.31 9.09 14.89
N PHE A 45 -6.47 9.76 14.12
CA PHE A 45 -5.48 10.72 14.63
C PHE A 45 -6.16 11.87 15.39
N LEU A 46 -7.20 12.48 14.81
CA LEU A 46 -7.94 13.55 15.46
C LEU A 46 -8.64 13.08 16.75
N LEU A 47 -9.14 11.85 16.77
CA LEU A 47 -9.74 11.25 17.97
C LEU A 47 -8.69 11.02 19.07
N VAL A 48 -7.48 10.55 18.72
CA VAL A 48 -6.37 10.40 19.67
C VAL A 48 -5.96 11.75 20.27
N LEU A 49 -5.90 12.80 19.44
CA LEU A 49 -5.60 14.16 19.91
C LEU A 49 -6.70 14.71 20.83
N GLY A 50 -7.97 14.40 20.53
CA GLY A 50 -9.11 14.87 21.32
C GLY A 50 -9.30 14.15 22.67
N ASP A 51 -8.75 12.95 22.82
CA ASP A 51 -8.83 12.16 24.06
C ASP A 51 -7.75 12.59 25.09
N ALA A 52 -6.71 13.28 24.63
CA ALA A 52 -5.59 13.69 25.48
C ALA A 52 -5.86 15.01 26.24
N PRO A 53 -5.29 15.18 27.45
CA PRO A 53 -5.48 16.40 28.25
C PRO A 53 -4.78 17.63 27.67
N THR A 54 -3.78 17.44 26.81
CA THR A 54 -3.03 18.50 26.12
C THR A 54 -2.67 18.04 24.70
N MET A 55 -2.41 19.00 23.82
CA MET A 55 -1.99 18.72 22.44
C MET A 55 -0.68 17.91 22.40
N ASP A 56 0.32 18.28 23.20
CA ASP A 56 1.61 17.58 23.23
C ASP A 56 1.45 16.11 23.65
N ALA A 57 0.65 15.84 24.69
CA ALA A 57 0.33 14.47 25.11
C ALA A 57 -0.41 13.68 24.03
N GLY A 58 -1.28 14.33 23.25
CA GLY A 58 -1.97 13.73 22.11
C GLY A 58 -1.01 13.36 20.97
N LEU A 59 -0.06 14.24 20.65
CA LEU A 59 0.98 13.97 19.66
C LEU A 59 1.90 12.83 20.10
N ASP A 60 2.35 12.84 21.36
CA ASP A 60 3.15 11.75 21.93
C ASP A 60 2.41 10.41 21.86
N SER A 61 1.11 10.42 22.16
CA SER A 61 0.25 9.23 22.08
C SER A 61 0.09 8.74 20.64
N ALA A 62 -0.07 9.64 19.67
CA ALA A 62 -0.16 9.28 18.25
C ALA A 62 1.17 8.70 17.71
N VAL A 63 2.31 9.27 18.12
CA VAL A 63 3.64 8.74 17.78
C VAL A 63 3.84 7.37 18.42
N ALA A 64 3.52 7.21 19.70
CA ALA A 64 3.62 5.93 20.39
C ALA A 64 2.72 4.86 19.73
N ALA A 65 1.50 5.25 19.35
CA ALA A 65 0.57 4.36 18.65
C ALA A 65 1.12 3.90 17.29
N THR A 66 1.72 4.79 16.49
CA THR A 66 2.20 4.47 15.13
C THR A 66 3.57 3.80 15.09
N THR A 67 4.38 3.93 16.14
CA THR A 67 5.74 3.35 16.23
C THR A 67 5.82 2.14 17.15
N GLY A 68 4.80 1.91 17.98
CA GLY A 68 4.71 0.79 18.90
C GLY A 68 4.36 -0.56 18.23
N PRO A 69 4.42 -1.67 18.99
CA PRO A 69 4.07 -2.99 18.47
C PRO A 69 2.59 -3.11 18.11
N LEU A 70 2.30 -3.77 16.98
CA LEU A 70 0.95 -4.11 16.52
C LEU A 70 0.12 -4.95 17.51
N ALA A 71 0.78 -5.62 18.46
CA ALA A 71 0.17 -6.57 19.39
C ALA A 71 -0.47 -5.91 20.64
N MET A 72 -0.39 -4.59 20.79
CA MET A 72 -1.09 -3.90 21.88
C MET A 72 -2.58 -3.78 21.54
N GLY A 73 -3.43 -4.15 22.50
CA GLY A 73 -4.87 -4.37 22.34
C GLY A 73 -5.65 -3.24 21.64
N GLY A 74 -6.85 -3.59 21.18
CA GLY A 74 -7.72 -2.71 20.41
C GLY A 74 -8.00 -1.36 21.07
N GLY A 75 -8.46 -0.40 20.28
CA GLY A 75 -8.69 0.99 20.69
C GLY A 75 -8.27 1.97 19.60
N LEU A 76 -8.32 3.27 19.90
CA LEU A 76 -8.00 4.33 18.93
C LEU A 76 -6.54 4.27 18.44
N GLY A 77 -5.58 3.98 19.33
CA GLY A 77 -4.17 3.86 18.96
C GLY A 77 -3.90 2.69 17.99
N TRP A 78 -4.52 1.53 18.22
CA TRP A 78 -4.42 0.40 17.30
C TRP A 78 -5.06 0.70 15.94
N LEU A 79 -6.24 1.34 15.93
CA LEU A 79 -6.91 1.76 14.70
C LEU A 79 -6.05 2.75 13.89
N LEU A 80 -5.46 3.73 14.57
CA LEU A 80 -4.51 4.67 13.96
C LEU A 80 -3.31 3.94 13.36
N HIS A 81 -2.71 3.00 14.08
CA HIS A 81 -1.59 2.21 13.59
C HIS A 81 -1.94 1.44 12.32
N VAL A 82 -3.04 0.68 12.33
CA VAL A 82 -3.50 -0.10 11.17
C VAL A 82 -3.87 0.79 9.99
N ALA A 83 -4.49 1.95 10.24
CA ALA A 83 -4.82 2.89 9.18
C ALA A 83 -3.58 3.48 8.52
N VAL A 84 -2.57 3.87 9.30
CA VAL A 84 -1.26 4.35 8.78
C VAL A 84 -0.57 3.24 7.97
N LEU A 85 -0.54 2.00 8.47
CA LEU A 85 -0.03 0.87 7.70
C LEU A 85 -0.81 0.64 6.41
N GLY A 86 -2.13 0.81 6.42
CA GLY A 86 -2.97 0.74 5.22
C GLY A 86 -2.57 1.77 4.17
N VAL A 87 -2.33 3.02 4.58
CA VAL A 87 -1.83 4.09 3.68
C VAL A 87 -0.46 3.73 3.11
N LEU A 88 0.47 3.28 3.97
CA LEU A 88 1.82 2.90 3.54
C LEU A 88 1.81 1.70 2.60
N ALA A 89 1.08 0.64 2.94
CA ALA A 89 0.94 -0.54 2.10
C ALA A 89 0.28 -0.19 0.76
N GLY A 90 -0.80 0.60 0.78
CA GLY A 90 -1.48 1.05 -0.43
C GLY A 90 -0.56 1.84 -1.35
N THR A 91 0.19 2.80 -0.81
CA THR A 91 1.16 3.60 -1.59
C THR A 91 2.32 2.77 -2.14
N TRP A 92 2.84 1.81 -1.37
CA TRP A 92 3.82 0.83 -1.85
C TRP A 92 3.28 0.00 -3.02
N VAL A 93 2.05 -0.50 -2.91
CA VAL A 93 1.39 -1.28 -3.98
C VAL A 93 1.15 -0.43 -5.23
N VAL A 94 0.80 0.85 -5.07
CA VAL A 94 0.74 1.81 -6.19
C VAL A 94 2.11 1.93 -6.86
N GLY A 95 3.17 2.18 -6.09
CA GLY A 95 4.54 2.28 -6.61
C GLY A 95 4.96 1.03 -7.38
N ALA A 96 4.69 -0.16 -6.83
CA ALA A 96 4.93 -1.43 -7.52
C ALA A 96 4.14 -1.54 -8.82
N GLY A 97 2.87 -1.13 -8.83
CA GLY A 97 2.03 -1.09 -10.02
C GLY A 97 2.59 -0.19 -11.11
N LEU A 98 3.07 1.00 -10.74
CA LEU A 98 3.70 1.95 -11.66
C LEU A 98 5.00 1.40 -12.25
N VAL A 99 5.85 0.76 -11.43
CA VAL A 99 7.08 0.11 -11.91
C VAL A 99 6.74 -1.02 -12.89
N VAL A 100 5.77 -1.88 -12.56
CA VAL A 100 5.36 -2.98 -13.45
C VAL A 100 4.77 -2.47 -14.75
N SER A 101 3.97 -1.40 -14.71
CA SER A 101 3.46 -0.75 -15.93
C SER A 101 4.59 -0.19 -16.79
N GLY A 102 5.57 0.50 -16.21
CA GLY A 102 6.71 1.05 -16.94
C GLY A 102 7.66 -0.01 -17.53
N LEU A 103 7.63 -1.26 -17.02
CA LEU A 103 8.35 -2.39 -17.63
C LEU A 103 7.59 -3.02 -18.81
N ALA A 104 6.31 -2.70 -18.98
CA ALA A 104 5.47 -3.20 -20.07
C ALA A 104 5.37 -2.21 -21.25
N ASP A 105 5.80 -0.96 -21.04
CA ASP A 105 5.91 0.12 -22.03
C ASP A 105 7.28 0.10 -22.74
#